data_AF-A0A2N2SDS8-F1
#
_entry.id   AF-A0A2N2SDS8-F1
#
_cell.length_a   1.000
_cell.length_b   1.000
_cell.length_c   1.000
_cell.angle_alpha   90.00
_cell.angle_beta   90.00
_cell.angle_gamma   90.00
#
_symmetry.space_group_name_H-M   'P 1'
#
loop_
_entity.id
_entity.type
_entity.pdbx_description
1 polymer ?
#
loop_
_entity_poly.entity_id
_entity_poly.type
_entity_poly.pdbx_seq_one_letter_code
_entity_poly.pdbx_strand_id
1 'polypeptide(L)'
;SHAWIFSPSISLPIFDAGRNRASLNLAEVRRDLAVTNYEKTIQTAFREVADALAARQWLQQQIVSQQQTLDSQAERARLVKLRYDSGATSYFEVLDAERDLLTAEQQLVQTRRALLSSQIGLYAALGGGSQSLAGPVSP
;
A
#
# COMPACT_ATOMS: atom_id res chain seq x y z
N SER A 1 45.57 3.93 56.84
CA SER A 1 45.40 2.47 56.74
C SER A 1 44.59 2.20 55.50
N HIS A 2 45.17 1.55 54.48
CA HIS A 2 44.47 1.23 53.24
C HIS A 2 44.25 -0.28 53.20
N ALA A 3 42.98 -0.70 53.30
CA ALA A 3 42.58 -2.09 53.17
C ALA A 3 41.76 -2.26 51.90
N TRP A 4 42.07 -3.27 51.10
CA TRP A 4 41.28 -3.70 49.95
C TRP A 4 40.81 -5.13 50.16
N ILE A 5 39.61 -5.44 49.68
CA ILE A 5 39.02 -6.77 49.72
C ILE A 5 38.78 -7.24 48.30
N PHE A 6 39.23 -8.46 48.02
CA PHE A 6 38.98 -9.20 46.80
C PHE A 6 38.28 -10.50 47.17
N SER A 7 37.04 -10.68 46.70
CA SER A 7 36.19 -11.83 47.05
C SER A 7 35.50 -12.37 45.78
N PRO A 8 36.19 -13.20 44.99
CA PRO A 8 35.57 -13.83 43.83
C PRO A 8 34.61 -14.93 44.29
N SER A 9 33.45 -15.03 43.63
CA SER A 9 32.49 -16.11 43.85
C SER A 9 32.14 -16.80 42.53
N ILE A 10 32.00 -18.13 42.59
CA ILE A 10 31.59 -18.97 41.47
C ILE A 10 30.33 -19.71 41.91
N SER A 11 29.31 -19.71 41.06
CA SER A 11 28.05 -20.43 41.29
C SER A 11 27.78 -21.37 40.13
N LEU A 12 27.60 -22.66 40.45
CA LEU A 12 27.23 -23.70 39.51
C LEU A 12 26.06 -24.51 40.08
N PRO A 13 24.82 -24.31 39.59
CA PRO A 13 23.69 -25.08 40.06
C PRO A 13 23.79 -26.53 39.59
N ILE A 14 23.88 -27.48 40.53
CA ILE A 14 23.92 -28.92 40.22
C ILE A 14 22.50 -29.48 39.95
N PHE A 15 21.49 -28.93 40.62
CA PHE A 15 20.08 -29.27 40.43
C PHE A 15 19.22 -28.00 40.38
N ASP A 16 18.52 -27.78 39.28
CA ASP A 16 17.64 -26.63 39.04
C ASP A 16 16.20 -27.05 38.67
N ALA A 17 15.87 -28.34 38.82
CA ALA A 17 14.62 -28.97 38.39
C ALA A 17 14.26 -28.69 36.91
N GLY A 18 15.26 -28.47 36.04
CA GLY A 18 15.07 -28.19 34.63
C GLY A 18 14.81 -26.72 34.29
N ARG A 19 14.89 -25.79 35.26
CA ARG A 19 14.64 -24.37 35.04
C ARG A 19 15.51 -23.78 33.93
N ASN A 20 16.83 -24.02 33.95
CA ASN A 20 17.72 -23.45 32.93
C ASN A 20 17.43 -24.03 31.54
N ARG A 21 17.06 -25.32 31.46
CA ARG A 21 16.63 -25.95 30.20
C ARG A 21 15.33 -25.33 29.67
N ALA A 22 14.35 -25.10 30.54
CA ALA A 22 13.11 -24.44 30.15
C ALA A 22 13.34 -22.98 29.70
N SER A 23 14.22 -22.24 30.39
CA SER A 23 14.60 -20.90 29.98
C SER A 23 15.35 -20.87 28.64
N LEU A 24 16.23 -21.84 28.39
CA LEU A 24 16.91 -21.99 27.09
C LEU A 24 15.90 -22.30 25.99
N ASN A 25 14.99 -23.26 26.20
CA ASN A 25 13.95 -23.60 25.23
C ASN A 25 13.06 -22.38 24.90
N LEU A 26 12.65 -21.60 25.90
CA LEU A 26 11.91 -20.36 25.68
C LEU A 26 12.72 -19.35 24.85
N ALA A 27 14.02 -19.24 25.08
CA ALA A 27 14.89 -18.36 24.30
C ALA A 27 15.01 -18.83 22.84
N GLU A 28 15.12 -20.13 22.60
CA GLU A 28 15.11 -20.75 21.27
C GLU A 28 13.79 -20.47 20.53
N VAL A 29 12.65 -20.72 21.17
CA VAL A 29 11.32 -20.43 20.58
C VAL A 29 11.18 -18.95 20.23
N ARG A 30 11.66 -18.04 21.08
CA ARG A 30 11.63 -16.58 20.80
C ARG A 30 12.51 -16.23 19.59
N ARG A 31 13.66 -16.88 19.43
CA ARG A 31 14.52 -16.71 18.27
C ARG A 31 13.81 -17.17 17.00
N ASP A 32 13.20 -18.36 17.01
CA ASP A 32 12.49 -18.90 15.84
C ASP A 32 11.30 -18.02 15.44
N LEU A 33 10.59 -17.46 16.44
CA LEU A 33 9.53 -16.48 16.22
C LEU A 33 10.08 -15.19 15.57
N ALA A 34 11.25 -14.72 16.00
CA ALA A 34 11.88 -13.54 15.40
C ALA A 34 12.27 -13.79 13.93
N VAL A 35 12.81 -14.97 13.60
CA VAL A 35 13.11 -15.37 12.22
C VAL A 35 11.84 -15.42 11.38
N THR A 36 10.79 -16.07 11.90
CA THR A 36 9.50 -16.17 11.20
C THR A 36 8.88 -14.80 10.94
N ASN A 37 8.94 -13.89 11.92
CA ASN A 37 8.44 -12.52 11.76
C ASN A 37 9.24 -11.72 10.74
N TYR A 38 10.55 -11.90 10.71
CA TYR A 38 11.41 -11.30 9.70
C TYR A 38 11.04 -11.78 8.28
N GLU A 39 10.92 -13.10 8.09
CA GLU A 39 10.49 -13.69 6.81
C GLU A 39 9.10 -13.18 6.38
N LYS A 40 8.14 -13.15 7.31
CA LYS A 40 6.79 -12.61 7.06
C LYS A 40 6.82 -11.15 6.63
N THR A 41 7.68 -10.34 7.25
CA THR A 41 7.84 -8.91 6.92
C THR A 41 8.34 -8.75 5.48
N ILE A 42 9.36 -9.53 5.10
CA ILE A 42 9.88 -9.53 3.72
C ILE A 42 8.80 -9.95 2.72
N GLN A 43 8.11 -11.07 2.98
CA GLN A 43 7.06 -11.56 2.09
C GLN A 43 5.92 -10.55 1.92
N THR A 44 5.58 -9.83 2.99
CA THR A 44 4.54 -8.79 2.95
C THR A 44 5.00 -7.60 2.11
N ALA A 45 6.24 -7.14 2.28
CA ALA A 45 6.80 -6.05 1.48
C ALA A 45 6.83 -6.39 -0.02
N PHE A 46 7.24 -7.60 -0.39
CA PHE A 46 7.20 -8.05 -1.79
C PHE A 46 5.78 -8.08 -2.35
N ARG A 47 4.80 -8.54 -1.58
CA ARG A 47 3.39 -8.55 -1.97
C ARG A 47 2.88 -7.12 -2.20
N GLU A 48 3.13 -6.20 -1.28
CA GLU A 48 2.69 -4.81 -1.39
C GLU A 48 3.26 -4.11 -2.63
N VAL A 49 4.54 -4.34 -2.95
CA VAL A 49 5.16 -3.82 -4.18
C VAL A 49 4.51 -4.43 -5.43
N ALA A 50 4.30 -5.75 -5.45
CA ALA A 50 3.66 -6.44 -6.57
C ALA A 50 2.23 -5.93 -6.81
N ASP A 51 1.44 -5.78 -5.74
CA ASP A 51 0.08 -5.27 -5.79
C ASP A 51 0.03 -3.83 -6.31
N ALA A 52 0.95 -2.96 -5.85
CA ALA A 52 1.02 -1.58 -6.32
C ALA A 52 1.42 -1.46 -7.80
N LEU A 53 2.36 -2.30 -8.27
CA LEU A 53 2.76 -2.35 -9.68
C LEU A 53 1.63 -2.88 -10.57
N ALA A 54 0.94 -3.94 -10.13
CA ALA A 54 -0.22 -4.47 -10.84
C ALA A 54 -1.36 -3.44 -10.93
N ALA A 55 -1.68 -2.78 -9.79
CA ALA A 55 -2.69 -1.73 -9.75
C ALA A 55 -2.37 -0.59 -10.72
N ARG A 56 -1.12 -0.12 -10.76
CA ARG A 56 -0.67 0.91 -11.71
C ARG A 56 -0.95 0.50 -13.16
N GLN A 57 -0.60 -0.72 -13.55
CA GLN A 57 -0.79 -1.21 -14.92
C GLN A 57 -2.27 -1.24 -15.30
N TRP A 58 -3.12 -1.85 -14.47
CA TRP A 58 -4.54 -1.99 -14.77
C TRP A 58 -5.29 -0.65 -14.75
N LEU A 59 -4.96 0.23 -13.82
CA LEU A 59 -5.56 1.57 -13.74
C LEU A 59 -5.20 2.43 -14.95
N GLN A 60 -3.97 2.31 -15.49
CA GLN A 60 -3.59 2.99 -16.73
C GLN A 60 -4.42 2.50 -17.93
N GLN A 61 -4.65 1.20 -18.05
CA GLN A 61 -5.52 0.65 -19.11
C GLN A 61 -6.98 1.09 -18.94
N GLN A 62 -7.47 1.12 -17.70
CA GLN A 62 -8.82 1.58 -17.38
C GLN A 62 -9.03 3.06 -17.75
N ILE A 63 -8.03 3.92 -17.50
CA ILE A 63 -8.07 5.34 -17.90
C ILE A 63 -8.23 5.48 -19.40
N VAL A 64 -7.51 4.71 -20.22
CA VAL A 64 -7.63 4.76 -21.68
C VAL A 64 -9.05 4.40 -22.12
N SER A 65 -9.62 3.34 -21.55
CA SER A 65 -10.99 2.90 -21.87
C SER A 65 -12.05 3.92 -21.44
N GLN A 66 -11.88 4.52 -20.26
CA GLN A 66 -12.78 5.57 -19.75
C GLN A 66 -12.66 6.87 -20.56
N GLN A 67 -11.48 7.19 -21.09
CA GLN A 67 -11.32 8.34 -21.99
C GLN A 67 -12.12 8.14 -23.28
N GLN A 68 -12.07 6.95 -23.89
CA GLN A 68 -12.89 6.65 -25.08
C GLN A 68 -14.39 6.73 -24.79
N THR A 69 -14.80 6.31 -23.59
CA THR A 69 -16.19 6.42 -23.14
C THR A 69 -16.58 7.88 -22.97
N LEU A 70 -15.72 8.70 -22.34
CA LEU A 70 -15.93 10.13 -22.18
C LEU A 70 -16.10 10.83 -23.53
N ASP A 71 -15.21 10.54 -24.49
CA ASP A 71 -15.28 11.11 -25.84
C ASP A 71 -16.61 10.75 -26.53
N SER A 72 -17.07 9.49 -26.36
CA SER A 72 -18.35 9.02 -26.90
C SER A 72 -19.55 9.72 -26.26
N GLN A 73 -19.54 9.90 -24.93
CA GLN A 73 -20.62 10.59 -24.22
C GLN A 73 -20.65 12.09 -24.54
N ALA A 74 -19.48 12.71 -24.74
CA ALA A 74 -19.37 14.10 -25.14
C ALA A 74 -20.00 14.33 -26.52
N GLU A 75 -19.71 13.45 -27.49
CA GLU A 75 -20.34 13.54 -28.82
C GLU A 75 -21.84 13.25 -28.75
N ARG A 76 -22.29 12.29 -27.93
CA ARG A 76 -23.73 12.05 -27.71
C ARG A 76 -24.41 13.30 -27.17
N ALA A 77 -23.88 13.93 -26.12
CA ALA A 77 -24.44 15.14 -25.55
C ALA A 77 -24.52 16.27 -26.59
N ARG A 78 -23.48 16.44 -27.41
CA ARG A 78 -23.46 17.41 -28.52
C ARG A 78 -24.57 17.16 -29.54
N LEU A 79 -24.74 15.91 -29.97
CA LEU A 79 -25.74 15.53 -30.97
C LEU A 79 -27.17 15.65 -30.45
N VAL A 80 -27.43 15.25 -29.20
CA VAL A 80 -28.75 15.38 -28.57
C VAL A 80 -29.12 16.84 -28.38
N LYS A 81 -28.17 17.69 -27.98
CA LYS A 81 -28.37 19.14 -27.91
C LYS A 81 -28.74 19.73 -29.26
N LEU A 82 -28.04 19.36 -30.34
CA LEU A 82 -28.37 19.83 -31.69
C LEU A 82 -29.78 19.42 -32.12
N ARG A 83 -30.22 18.20 -31.79
CA ARG A 83 -31.60 17.73 -32.07
C ARG A 83 -32.64 18.50 -31.27
N TYR A 84 -32.33 18.87 -30.03
CA TYR A 84 -33.22 19.67 -29.19
C TYR A 84 -33.36 21.08 -29.76
N ASP A 85 -32.24 21.70 -30.13
CA ASP A 85 -32.20 23.03 -30.75
C ASP A 85 -32.97 23.07 -32.08
N SER A 86 -33.02 21.94 -32.81
CA SER A 86 -33.83 21.78 -34.01
C SER A 86 -35.30 21.38 -33.75
N GLY A 87 -35.73 21.27 -32.50
CA GLY A 87 -37.08 20.86 -32.10
C GLY A 87 -37.41 19.37 -32.33
N ALA A 88 -36.40 18.55 -32.59
CA ALA A 88 -36.55 17.12 -32.93
C ALA A 88 -36.50 16.18 -31.71
N THR A 89 -36.21 16.70 -30.51
CA THR A 89 -36.27 15.93 -29.25
C THR A 89 -36.71 16.78 -28.06
N SER A 90 -37.05 16.12 -26.95
CA SER A 90 -37.37 16.73 -25.66
C SER A 90 -36.11 17.15 -24.90
N TYR A 91 -36.22 18.22 -24.10
CA TYR A 91 -35.14 18.67 -23.22
C TYR A 91 -34.72 17.60 -22.20
N PHE A 92 -35.62 16.66 -21.85
CA PHE A 92 -35.28 15.56 -20.95
C PHE A 92 -34.14 14.69 -21.50
N GLU A 93 -34.08 14.47 -22.82
CA GLU A 93 -32.99 13.70 -23.43
C GLU A 93 -31.64 14.42 -23.32
N VAL A 94 -31.65 15.76 -23.38
CA VAL A 94 -30.45 16.58 -23.18
C VAL A 94 -29.92 16.40 -21.76
N LEU A 95 -30.81 16.51 -20.76
CA LEU A 95 -30.43 16.34 -19.36
C LEU A 95 -29.90 14.93 -19.05
N ASP A 96 -30.50 13.90 -19.64
CA ASP A 96 -30.03 12.52 -19.51
C ASP A 96 -28.62 12.35 -20.12
N ALA A 97 -28.39 12.90 -21.32
CA ALA A 97 -27.08 12.87 -21.96
C ALA A 97 -26.01 13.65 -21.19
N GLU A 98 -26.35 14.81 -20.62
CA GLU A 98 -25.45 15.58 -19.75
C GLU A 98 -25.13 14.84 -18.45
N ARG A 99 -26.10 14.14 -17.86
CA ARG A 99 -25.89 13.30 -16.67
C ARG A 99 -24.95 12.13 -16.96
N ASP A 100 -25.12 11.47 -18.10
CA ASP A 100 -24.25 10.36 -18.50
C ASP A 100 -22.82 10.84 -18.79
N LEU A 101 -22.66 12.00 -19.43
CA LEU A 101 -21.37 12.67 -19.62
C LEU A 101 -20.69 12.96 -18.28
N LEU A 102 -21.40 13.61 -17.36
CA LEU A 102 -20.87 13.92 -16.03
C LEU A 102 -20.46 12.66 -15.26
N THR A 103 -21.23 11.58 -15.41
CA THR A 103 -20.90 10.28 -14.79
C THR A 103 -19.59 9.72 -15.35
N ALA A 104 -19.38 9.79 -16.67
CA ALA A 104 -18.13 9.36 -17.31
C ALA A 104 -16.93 10.21 -16.85
N GLU A 105 -17.10 11.54 -16.74
CA GLU A 105 -16.07 12.45 -16.22
C GLU A 105 -15.68 12.09 -14.78
N GLN A 106 -16.67 11.90 -13.91
CA GLN A 106 -16.44 11.53 -12.50
C GLN A 106 -15.70 10.19 -12.39
N GLN A 107 -16.09 9.18 -13.17
CA GLN A 107 -15.40 7.89 -13.18
C GLN A 107 -13.94 8.02 -13.59
N LEU A 108 -13.65 8.81 -14.63
CA LEU A 108 -12.28 9.06 -15.08
C LEU A 108 -11.43 9.73 -13.99
N VAL A 109 -11.99 10.72 -13.30
CA VAL A 109 -11.31 11.41 -12.18
C VAL A 109 -11.03 10.44 -11.03
N GLN A 110 -11.99 9.59 -10.66
CA GLN A 110 -11.79 8.60 -9.60
C GLN A 110 -10.69 7.59 -9.95
N THR A 111 -10.65 7.11 -11.19
CA THR A 111 -9.60 6.17 -11.65
C THR A 111 -8.22 6.84 -11.68
N ARG A 112 -8.13 8.10 -12.13
CA ARG A 112 -6.87 8.88 -12.07
C ARG A 112 -6.40 9.07 -10.63
N ARG A 113 -7.32 9.37 -9.71
CA ARG A 113 -7.01 9.46 -8.27
C ARG A 113 -6.50 8.11 -7.73
N ALA A 114 -7.15 7.00 -8.08
CA ALA A 114 -6.71 5.67 -7.67
C ALA A 114 -5.30 5.36 -8.20
N LEU A 115 -4.98 5.75 -9.44
CA LEU A 115 -3.64 5.60 -10.01
C LEU A 115 -2.59 6.37 -9.18
N LEU A 116 -2.87 7.64 -8.84
CA LEU A 116 -1.97 8.42 -7.98
C LEU A 116 -1.81 7.79 -6.59
N SER A 117 -2.89 7.27 -6.02
CA SER A 117 -2.82 6.54 -4.74
C SER A 117 -1.95 5.29 -4.82
N SER A 118 -2.01 4.54 -5.92
CA SER A 118 -1.15 3.36 -6.14
C SER A 118 0.34 3.74 -6.23
N GLN A 119 0.65 4.91 -6.80
CA GLN A 119 2.02 5.42 -6.90
C GLN A 119 2.57 5.84 -5.54
N ILE A 120 1.74 6.48 -4.71
CA ILE A 120 2.09 6.81 -3.32
C ILE A 120 2.28 5.53 -2.50
N GLY A 121 1.40 4.53 -2.68
CA GLY A 121 1.53 3.22 -2.04
C GLY A 121 2.82 2.50 -2.44
N LEU A 122 3.20 2.53 -3.72
CA LEU A 122 4.47 2.00 -4.20
C LEU A 122 5.66 2.73 -3.56
N TYR A 123 5.62 4.06 -3.48
CA TYR A 123 6.66 4.85 -2.83
C TYR A 123 6.83 4.46 -1.35
N ALA A 124 5.72 4.28 -0.63
CA ALA A 124 5.75 3.82 0.76
C ALA A 124 6.30 2.39 0.89
N ALA A 125 5.86 1.46 0.05
CA ALA A 125 6.32 0.06 0.05
C ALA A 125 7.81 -0.09 -0.28
N LEU A 126 8.36 0.84 -1.07
CA LEU A 126 9.80 0.92 -1.36
C LEU A 126 10.62 1.62 -0.27
N GLY A 127 10.00 1.96 0.87
CA GLY A 127 10.68 2.52 2.03
C GLY A 127 10.57 4.04 2.16
N GLY A 128 9.72 4.70 1.38
CA GLY A 128 9.22 6.05 1.65
C GLY A 128 10.27 7.18 1.72
N GLY A 129 11.50 6.95 1.27
CA GLY A 129 12.62 7.89 1.39
C GLY A 129 13.44 7.80 2.68
N SER A 130 13.30 6.70 3.44
CA SER A 130 13.96 6.45 4.73
C SER A 130 15.51 6.45 4.72
N GLN A 131 16.16 6.44 3.56
CA GLN A 131 17.61 6.74 3.46
C GLN A 131 17.96 8.14 3.98
N SER A 132 17.01 9.08 3.99
CA SER A 132 17.23 10.43 4.54
C SER A 132 17.19 10.51 6.07
N LEU A 133 16.66 9.49 6.76
CA LEU A 133 16.51 9.44 8.22
C LEU A 133 17.44 8.42 8.89
N ALA A 134 18.20 7.64 8.12
CA ALA A 134 19.24 6.76 8.64
C ALA A 134 20.45 7.63 9.06
N GLY A 135 20.42 8.12 10.31
CA GLY A 135 21.64 8.51 11.01
C GLY A 135 22.68 7.37 10.98
N PRO A 136 23.98 7.69 11.15
CA PRO A 136 25.07 6.77 10.86
C PRO A 136 24.85 5.42 11.54
N VAL A 137 24.84 4.37 10.73
CA VAL A 137 24.75 2.99 11.21
C VAL A 137 26.05 2.71 11.97
N SER A 138 25.96 2.59 13.29
CA SER A 138 27.10 2.22 14.14
C SER A 138 27.65 0.85 13.73
N PRO A 139 28.98 0.66 13.76
CA PRO A 139 29.65 -0.56 13.30
C PRO A 139 29.36 -1.80 14.16
#